data_AF-A0A536XDW9-F1
#
_entry.id   AF-A0A536XDW9-F1
#
_cell.length_a   1.000
_cell.length_b   1.000
_cell.length_c   1.000
_cell.angle_alpha   90.00
_cell.angle_beta   90.00
_cell.angle_gamma   90.00
#
_symmetry.space_group_name_H-M   'P 1'
#
loop_
_entity.id
_entity.type
_entity.pdbx_description
1 polymer ?
#
loop_
_entity_poly.entity_id
_entity_poly.type
_entity_poly.pdbx_seq_one_letter_code
_entity_poly.pdbx_strand_id
1 'polypeptide(L)'
;MNPSTDTRARWIAAASLLSALVLLHHHAALPDASAKPAPQRVSAARIIDAAAHTAAAATIGQRKHASFGRVRASHDAHEVADWVISANDSRGLPFVIIDKRNAKLFVFDGNGRLQGAAPVLLGLALGDDTVPGIGDRKLADVRPDERTTPAGRFVAEMGRNARGEDVVWVDYDAAVSMHRVLTTNPAERRLQRLATPSVADNRISYGCINVPVRFFNTQISPLFAKTNAVVYVLPETRSTREVFGAQVSADDAPPALAKHSGHTRVALATPPAEH
;
A
#
# COMPACT_ATOMS: atom_id res chain seq x y z
N MET A 1 -2.12 -53.77 -39.63
CA MET A 1 -3.44 -53.90 -40.26
C MET A 1 -4.05 -52.51 -40.33
N ASN A 2 -4.18 -51.97 -41.54
CA ASN A 2 -4.98 -50.77 -41.87
C ASN A 2 -6.43 -51.24 -42.19
N PRO A 3 -7.44 -50.39 -42.46
CA PRO A 3 -7.47 -48.92 -42.59
C PRO A 3 -8.67 -48.29 -41.84
N SER A 4 -8.91 -46.97 -41.87
CA SER A 4 -9.82 -46.29 -42.83
C SER A 4 -10.29 -45.02 -42.08
N THR A 5 -10.45 -43.81 -42.61
CA THR A 5 -10.40 -43.19 -43.94
C THR A 5 -10.58 -41.69 -43.64
N ASP A 6 -9.74 -40.79 -44.18
CA ASP A 6 -10.03 -40.02 -45.42
C ASP A 6 -10.88 -38.77 -45.08
N THR A 7 -10.67 -37.56 -45.59
CA THR A 7 -10.27 -37.12 -46.93
C THR A 7 -9.80 -35.65 -46.77
N ARG A 8 -8.57 -35.26 -47.17
CA ARG A 8 -8.18 -34.47 -48.38
C ARG A 8 -9.07 -33.23 -48.66
N ALA A 9 -8.62 -32.07 -49.13
CA ALA A 9 -7.43 -31.61 -49.84
C ALA A 9 -7.40 -30.06 -49.72
N ARG A 10 -6.27 -29.42 -49.42
CA ARG A 10 -5.32 -28.77 -50.37
C ARG A 10 -5.98 -27.90 -51.45
N TRP A 11 -5.61 -26.62 -51.50
CA TRP A 11 -5.03 -25.98 -52.70
C TRP A 11 -4.07 -24.84 -52.28
N ILE A 12 -2.93 -24.83 -52.96
CA ILE A 12 -1.81 -23.87 -52.91
C ILE A 12 -1.98 -22.94 -54.12
N ALA A 13 -1.72 -21.63 -53.97
CA ALA A 13 -1.02 -20.85 -55.00
C ALA A 13 -0.65 -19.44 -54.47
N ALA A 14 0.60 -19.08 -54.71
CA ALA A 14 1.22 -17.79 -54.45
C ALA A 14 0.97 -16.80 -55.60
N ALA A 15 1.06 -15.50 -55.34
CA ALA A 15 1.45 -14.49 -56.33
C ALA A 15 1.88 -13.17 -55.65
N SER A 16 2.76 -12.46 -56.33
CA SER A 16 3.74 -11.50 -55.81
C SER A 16 3.29 -10.04 -55.71
N LEU A 17 4.11 -9.28 -54.98
CA LEU A 17 4.29 -7.83 -54.90
C LEU A 17 3.89 -7.00 -56.14
N LEU A 18 3.22 -5.86 -55.88
CA LEU A 18 3.43 -4.63 -56.62
C LEU A 18 3.05 -3.41 -55.77
N SER A 19 4.06 -2.58 -55.51
CA SER A 19 3.93 -1.23 -54.94
C SER A 19 3.27 -0.31 -55.97
N ALA A 20 2.26 0.46 -55.55
CA ALA A 20 1.77 1.61 -56.29
C ALA A 20 1.57 2.77 -55.32
N LEU A 21 2.46 3.75 -55.46
CA LEU A 21 2.46 5.05 -54.81
C LEU A 21 1.35 5.90 -55.44
N VAL A 22 0.32 6.26 -54.68
CA VAL A 22 -0.70 7.24 -55.09
C VAL A 22 -0.48 8.51 -54.28
N LEU A 23 0.07 9.53 -54.94
CA LEU A 23 0.10 10.91 -54.46
C LEU A 23 -1.30 11.52 -54.63
N LEU A 24 -2.08 11.62 -53.54
CA LEU A 24 -3.24 12.50 -53.49
C LEU A 24 -2.86 13.83 -52.86
N HIS A 25 -2.93 14.88 -53.68
CA HIS A 25 -2.70 16.27 -53.31
C HIS A 25 -3.89 16.79 -52.50
N HIS A 26 -3.80 16.81 -51.16
CA HIS A 26 -4.71 17.62 -50.36
C HIS A 26 -4.21 19.07 -50.32
N HIS A 27 -4.96 19.93 -50.99
CA HIS A 27 -4.78 21.38 -50.95
C HIS A 27 -4.98 21.88 -49.52
N ALA A 28 -3.95 22.52 -48.96
CA ALA A 28 -4.05 23.30 -47.75
C ALA A 28 -4.95 24.51 -48.01
N ALA A 29 -6.10 24.58 -47.34
CA ALA A 29 -6.86 25.81 -47.23
C ALA A 29 -6.08 26.78 -46.32
N LEU A 30 -5.63 27.89 -46.90
CA LEU A 30 -5.06 29.01 -46.17
C LEU A 30 -6.14 29.61 -45.24
N PRO A 31 -5.90 29.77 -43.94
CA PRO A 31 -6.80 30.53 -43.08
C PRO A 31 -6.71 32.01 -43.44
N ASP A 32 -7.89 32.63 -43.59
CA ASP A 32 -8.08 34.05 -43.86
C ASP A 32 -7.44 34.90 -42.74
N ALA A 33 -6.37 35.60 -43.09
CA ALA A 33 -5.62 36.47 -42.19
C ALA A 33 -6.29 37.85 -42.13
N SER A 34 -7.43 37.94 -41.43
CA SER A 34 -8.01 39.22 -40.98
C SER A 34 -9.02 39.04 -39.85
N ALA A 35 -8.56 38.50 -38.71
CA ALA A 35 -9.24 38.69 -37.44
C ALA A 35 -8.22 39.12 -36.38
N LYS A 36 -8.25 40.40 -36.01
CA LYS A 36 -7.54 40.92 -34.83
C LYS A 36 -8.05 40.14 -33.60
N PRO A 37 -7.19 39.46 -32.82
CA PRO A 37 -7.66 38.84 -31.59
C PRO A 37 -8.09 39.96 -30.62
N ALA A 38 -9.38 39.97 -30.28
CA ALA A 38 -9.88 40.81 -29.19
C ALA A 38 -9.12 40.43 -27.91
N PRO A 39 -8.73 41.39 -27.05
CA PRO A 39 -8.04 41.07 -25.81
C PRO A 39 -8.98 40.22 -24.95
N GLN A 40 -8.64 38.94 -24.81
CA GLN A 40 -9.30 38.06 -23.84
C GLN A 40 -9.04 38.66 -22.47
N ARG A 41 -10.06 39.30 -21.89
CA ARG A 41 -10.06 39.68 -20.48
C ARG A 41 -10.03 38.39 -19.68
N VAL A 42 -8.84 38.01 -19.22
CA VAL A 42 -8.69 37.01 -18.17
C VAL A 42 -9.42 37.58 -16.96
N SER A 43 -10.58 37.00 -16.62
CA SER A 43 -11.32 37.39 -15.43
C SER A 43 -10.40 37.29 -14.22
N ALA A 44 -10.42 38.31 -13.35
CA ALA A 44 -9.63 38.31 -12.11
C ALA A 44 -9.83 37.00 -11.33
N ALA A 45 -11.05 36.43 -11.34
CA ALA A 45 -11.39 35.14 -10.75
C ALA A 45 -10.53 33.96 -11.25
N ARG A 46 -10.21 33.90 -12.55
CA ARG A 46 -9.33 32.87 -13.13
C ARG A 46 -7.87 33.03 -12.69
N ILE A 47 -7.44 34.26 -12.39
CA ILE A 47 -6.09 34.53 -11.89
C ILE A 47 -5.98 34.08 -10.42
N ILE A 48 -7.02 34.25 -9.61
CA ILE A 48 -7.03 33.80 -8.21
C ILE A 48 -7.03 32.25 -8.12
N ASP A 49 -7.81 31.57 -8.96
CA ASP A 49 -7.82 30.10 -9.01
C ASP A 49 -6.49 29.52 -9.48
N ALA A 50 -5.87 30.11 -10.50
CA ALA A 50 -4.55 29.69 -10.98
C ALA A 50 -3.46 29.97 -9.92
N ALA A 51 -3.49 31.12 -9.26
CA ALA A 51 -2.55 31.45 -8.19
C ALA A 51 -2.73 30.54 -6.96
N ALA A 52 -3.96 30.17 -6.60
CA ALA A 52 -4.24 29.23 -5.52
C ALA A 52 -3.78 27.80 -5.86
N HIS A 53 -3.98 27.33 -7.09
CA HIS A 53 -3.46 26.04 -7.55
C HIS A 53 -1.93 26.03 -7.62
N THR A 54 -1.30 27.14 -8.02
CA THR A 54 0.16 27.26 -8.10
C THR A 54 0.79 27.35 -6.71
N ALA A 55 0.16 28.06 -5.76
CA ALA A 55 0.59 28.11 -4.37
C ALA A 55 0.39 26.77 -3.64
N ALA A 56 -0.71 26.06 -3.91
CA ALA A 56 -0.93 24.69 -3.41
C ALA A 56 0.10 23.71 -3.99
N ALA A 57 0.39 23.78 -5.29
CA ALA A 57 1.42 22.97 -5.94
C ALA A 57 2.83 23.28 -5.43
N ALA A 58 3.15 24.55 -5.18
CA ALA A 58 4.43 24.97 -4.59
C ALA A 58 4.61 24.49 -3.14
N THR A 59 3.52 24.35 -2.38
CA THR A 59 3.55 23.82 -1.00
C THR A 59 3.68 22.29 -0.98
N ILE A 60 3.25 21.60 -2.05
CA ILE A 60 3.33 20.14 -2.19
C ILE A 60 4.78 19.68 -2.45
N GLY A 61 5.57 20.48 -3.17
CA GLY A 61 6.99 20.17 -3.47
C GLY A 61 8.01 20.48 -2.37
N GLN A 62 7.59 20.99 -1.20
CA GLN A 62 8.52 21.48 -0.16
C GLN A 62 8.44 20.79 1.20
N ARG A 63 7.49 19.87 1.43
CA ARG A 63 7.45 19.18 2.73
C ARG A 63 8.49 18.07 2.79
N LYS A 64 9.55 18.34 3.55
CA LYS A 64 10.58 17.37 3.93
C LYS A 64 10.13 16.41 5.04
N HIS A 65 9.00 16.68 5.69
CA HIS A 65 8.54 15.98 6.90
C HIS A 65 7.04 15.65 6.80
N ALA A 66 6.66 14.53 7.43
CA ALA A 66 5.27 14.15 7.60
C ALA A 66 4.61 15.02 8.69
N SER A 67 3.29 15.16 8.60
CA SER A 67 2.48 15.95 9.52
C SER A 67 1.45 15.07 10.21
N PHE A 68 1.68 14.82 11.50
CA PHE A 68 0.72 14.15 12.41
C PHE A 68 -0.41 15.07 12.89
N GLY A 69 -0.35 16.37 12.58
CA GLY A 69 -1.29 17.36 13.08
C GLY A 69 -1.26 17.43 14.61
N ARG A 70 -2.40 17.20 15.26
CA ARG A 70 -2.52 17.20 16.74
C ARG A 70 -2.43 15.81 17.36
N VAL A 71 -2.26 14.75 16.55
CA VAL A 71 -2.22 13.38 17.04
C VAL A 71 -0.84 13.11 17.63
N ARG A 72 -0.79 12.68 18.91
CA ARG A 72 0.47 12.25 19.54
C ARG A 72 0.96 10.95 18.92
N ALA A 73 2.24 10.89 18.60
CA ALA A 73 2.95 9.71 18.12
C ALA A 73 4.31 9.57 18.82
N SER A 74 4.92 8.39 18.74
CA SER A 74 6.25 8.15 19.28
C SER A 74 7.33 8.84 18.45
N HIS A 75 8.51 8.97 19.03
CA HIS A 75 9.69 9.46 18.31
C HIS A 75 9.95 8.62 17.05
N ASP A 76 9.99 7.30 17.19
CA ASP A 76 10.21 6.36 16.08
C ASP A 76 9.17 6.51 14.96
N ALA A 77 7.90 6.75 15.30
CA ALA A 77 6.86 7.00 14.30
C ALA A 77 7.08 8.33 13.57
N HIS A 78 7.50 9.38 14.27
CA HIS A 78 7.88 10.65 13.64
C HIS A 78 9.11 10.47 12.72
N GLU A 79 10.16 9.83 13.24
CA GLU A 79 11.42 9.57 12.53
C GLU A 79 11.16 8.81 11.21
N VAL A 80 10.43 7.69 11.28
CA VAL A 80 10.11 6.89 10.09
C VAL A 80 9.17 7.64 9.14
N ALA A 81 8.15 8.35 9.63
CA ALA A 81 7.25 9.10 8.75
C ALA A 81 7.98 10.20 7.97
N ASP A 82 8.89 10.91 8.64
CA ASP A 82 9.71 11.96 8.01
C ASP A 82 10.70 11.37 7.02
N TRP A 83 11.31 10.23 7.34
CA TRP A 83 12.16 9.49 6.40
C TRP A 83 11.39 9.03 5.16
N VAL A 84 10.20 8.46 5.30
CA VAL A 84 9.36 8.01 4.16
C VAL A 84 9.12 9.16 3.17
N ILE A 85 8.88 10.36 3.68
CA ILE A 85 8.65 11.55 2.86
C ILE A 85 9.94 12.10 2.26
N SER A 86 10.97 12.31 3.09
CA SER A 86 12.22 12.92 2.63
C SER A 86 12.98 12.04 1.64
N ALA A 87 12.98 10.72 1.83
CA ALA A 87 13.59 9.75 0.93
C ALA A 87 12.65 9.35 -0.23
N ASN A 88 11.39 9.80 -0.24
CA ASN A 88 10.34 9.36 -1.15
C ASN A 88 10.24 7.82 -1.24
N ASP A 89 10.39 7.14 -0.10
CA ASP A 89 10.49 5.68 -0.05
C ASP A 89 9.16 5.00 -0.45
N SER A 90 8.02 5.62 -0.13
CA SER A 90 6.71 5.15 -0.61
C SER A 90 6.46 5.46 -2.10
N ARG A 91 7.38 6.18 -2.77
CA ARG A 91 7.27 6.62 -4.17
C ARG A 91 6.00 7.41 -4.47
N GLY A 92 5.60 8.27 -3.54
CA GLY A 92 4.38 9.06 -3.60
C GLY A 92 3.08 8.27 -3.35
N LEU A 93 3.15 6.97 -3.06
CA LEU A 93 1.98 6.20 -2.60
C LEU A 93 1.60 6.63 -1.19
N PRO A 94 0.30 6.54 -0.82
CA PRO A 94 -0.08 6.60 0.58
C PRO A 94 0.62 5.48 1.36
N PHE A 95 0.76 5.71 2.66
CA PHE A 95 1.41 4.74 3.53
C PHE A 95 0.77 4.68 4.91
N VAL A 96 1.02 3.57 5.60
CA VAL A 96 0.55 3.31 6.94
C VAL A 96 1.76 3.02 7.82
N ILE A 97 1.77 3.57 9.04
CA ILE A 97 2.75 3.23 10.07
C ILE A 97 2.03 2.47 11.19
N ILE A 98 2.56 1.32 11.58
CA ILE A 98 2.14 0.53 12.73
C ILE A 98 3.21 0.65 13.81
N ASP A 99 2.95 1.44 14.83
CA ASP A 99 3.79 1.55 16.02
C ASP A 99 3.45 0.41 16.98
N LYS A 100 4.29 -0.63 16.98
CA LYS A 100 4.08 -1.81 17.81
C LYS A 100 4.18 -1.47 19.30
N ARG A 101 5.20 -0.70 19.70
CA ARG A 101 5.43 -0.33 21.11
C ARG A 101 4.26 0.46 21.71
N ASN A 102 3.47 1.16 20.89
CA ASN A 102 2.29 1.91 21.33
C ASN A 102 0.95 1.31 20.87
N ALA A 103 0.96 0.13 20.23
CA ALA A 103 -0.22 -0.52 19.64
C ALA A 103 -1.11 0.46 18.84
N LYS A 104 -0.49 1.26 17.97
CA LYS A 104 -1.16 2.36 17.27
C LYS A 104 -0.84 2.37 15.79
N LEU A 105 -1.86 2.65 14.99
CA LEU A 105 -1.77 2.78 13.54
C LEU A 105 -1.97 4.24 13.13
N PHE A 106 -1.21 4.68 12.13
CA PHE A 106 -1.33 5.98 11.47
C PHE A 106 -1.46 5.80 9.95
N VAL A 107 -2.43 6.47 9.32
CA VAL A 107 -2.61 6.48 7.86
C VAL A 107 -2.20 7.84 7.31
N PHE A 108 -1.33 7.86 6.31
CA PHE A 108 -0.87 9.06 5.64
C PHE A 108 -1.25 9.05 4.15
N ASP A 109 -1.51 10.23 3.60
CA ASP A 109 -1.50 10.40 2.15
C ASP A 109 -0.06 10.37 1.61
N GLY A 110 0.08 10.33 0.28
CA GLY A 110 1.39 10.31 -0.39
C GLY A 110 2.23 11.57 -0.17
N ASN A 111 1.66 12.63 0.41
CA ASN A 111 2.36 13.88 0.77
C ASN A 111 2.63 13.96 2.28
N GLY A 112 2.49 12.85 3.01
CA GLY A 112 2.78 12.76 4.44
C GLY A 112 1.78 13.48 5.34
N ARG A 113 0.56 13.79 4.89
CA ARG A 113 -0.48 14.31 5.79
C ARG A 113 -1.23 13.16 6.42
N LEU A 114 -1.32 13.17 7.76
CA LEU A 114 -2.11 12.20 8.50
C LEU A 114 -3.60 12.31 8.13
N GLN A 115 -4.18 11.19 7.70
CA GLN A 115 -5.61 11.03 7.38
C GLN A 115 -6.39 10.44 8.55
N GLY A 116 -5.75 9.61 9.37
CA GLY A 116 -6.37 9.01 10.55
C GLY A 116 -5.39 8.23 11.40
N ALA A 117 -5.76 8.01 12.66
CA ALA A 117 -5.04 7.14 13.58
C ALA A 117 -6.01 6.33 14.45
N ALA A 118 -5.62 5.14 14.87
CA ALA A 118 -6.43 4.26 15.72
C ALA A 118 -5.56 3.34 16.60
N PRO A 119 -6.06 2.90 17.77
CA PRO A 119 -5.48 1.76 18.46
C PRO A 119 -5.69 0.49 17.62
N VAL A 120 -4.78 -0.46 17.76
CA VAL A 120 -4.84 -1.77 17.07
C VAL A 120 -4.59 -2.91 18.04
N LEU A 121 -5.02 -4.12 17.70
CA LEU A 121 -4.52 -5.32 18.37
C LEU A 121 -3.46 -5.97 17.48
N LEU A 122 -2.42 -6.48 18.12
CA LEU A 122 -1.23 -7.04 17.50
C LEU A 122 -0.99 -8.46 18.02
N GLY A 123 0.02 -9.11 17.45
CA GLY A 123 0.51 -10.41 17.88
C GLY A 123 0.68 -10.47 19.40
N LEU A 124 0.29 -11.61 19.98
CA LEU A 124 0.38 -11.87 21.41
C LEU A 124 1.83 -11.70 21.94
N ALA A 125 2.81 -12.19 21.18
CA ALA A 125 4.21 -12.11 21.55
C ALA A 125 4.83 -10.78 21.14
N LEU A 126 5.77 -10.31 21.96
CA LEU A 126 6.71 -9.28 21.54
C LEU A 126 7.76 -9.91 20.63
N GLY A 127 8.06 -9.27 19.51
CA GLY A 127 9.11 -9.74 18.60
C GLY A 127 8.95 -9.19 17.20
N ASP A 128 10.07 -8.97 16.51
CA ASP A 128 10.10 -8.30 15.21
C ASP A 128 10.20 -9.24 14.02
N ASP A 129 10.40 -10.54 14.26
CA ASP A 129 10.57 -11.55 13.21
C ASP A 129 9.41 -12.54 13.20
N THR A 130 9.20 -13.14 12.02
CA THR A 130 8.30 -14.26 11.80
C THR A 130 9.08 -15.58 11.86
N VAL A 131 8.45 -16.64 12.37
CA VAL A 131 9.02 -18.00 12.28
C VAL A 131 8.90 -18.52 10.83
N PRO A 132 9.95 -19.11 10.24
CA PRO A 132 9.87 -19.67 8.89
C PRO A 132 8.70 -20.64 8.71
N GLY A 133 7.93 -20.47 7.63
CA GLY A 133 6.78 -21.32 7.29
C GLY A 133 5.56 -21.13 8.20
N ILE A 134 5.50 -20.08 9.04
CA ILE A 134 4.36 -19.87 9.94
C ILE A 134 3.02 -19.70 9.19
N GLY A 135 3.04 -19.10 8.00
CA GLY A 135 1.84 -18.86 7.20
C GLY A 135 1.14 -20.13 6.71
N ASP A 136 1.86 -21.24 6.62
CA ASP A 136 1.34 -22.54 6.18
C ASP A 136 0.88 -23.43 7.35
N ARG A 137 1.16 -23.03 8.59
CA ARG A 137 0.79 -23.80 9.79
C ARG A 137 -0.67 -23.58 10.15
N LYS A 138 -1.30 -24.60 10.74
CA LYS A 138 -2.62 -24.43 11.34
C LYS A 138 -2.49 -23.51 12.56
N LEU A 139 -3.47 -22.63 12.78
CA LEU A 139 -3.47 -21.71 13.94
C LEU A 139 -3.37 -22.45 15.28
N ALA A 140 -3.94 -23.65 15.39
CA ALA A 140 -3.83 -24.47 16.61
C ALA A 140 -2.39 -24.88 16.93
N ASP A 141 -1.53 -24.97 15.92
CA ASP A 141 -0.13 -25.38 16.04
C ASP A 141 0.79 -24.18 16.31
N VAL A 142 0.31 -22.93 16.21
CA VAL A 142 1.10 -21.72 16.45
C VAL A 142 1.20 -21.42 17.95
N ARG A 143 2.41 -21.55 18.49
CA ARG A 143 2.70 -21.38 19.91
C ARG A 143 2.57 -19.91 20.32
N PRO A 144 2.22 -19.60 21.58
CA PRO A 144 2.06 -18.22 22.03
C PRO A 144 3.24 -17.27 21.74
N ASP A 145 4.47 -17.76 21.87
CA ASP A 145 5.71 -17.01 21.61
C ASP A 145 6.01 -16.78 20.12
N GLU A 146 5.35 -17.53 19.24
CA GLU A 146 5.48 -17.39 17.77
C GLU A 146 4.46 -16.40 17.19
N ARG A 147 3.52 -15.91 18.00
CA ARG A 147 2.44 -15.02 17.57
C ARG A 147 2.92 -13.56 17.54
N THR A 148 3.85 -13.26 16.66
CA THR A 148 4.43 -11.92 16.50
C THR A 148 3.77 -11.18 15.34
N THR A 149 3.72 -9.85 15.42
CA THR A 149 3.51 -9.02 14.21
C THR A 149 4.90 -8.61 13.69
N PRO A 150 5.34 -9.07 12.51
CA PRO A 150 6.69 -8.83 12.02
C PRO A 150 6.92 -7.34 11.75
N ALA A 151 8.10 -6.84 12.09
CA ALA A 151 8.53 -5.49 11.75
C ALA A 151 9.08 -5.46 10.33
N GLY A 152 8.90 -4.34 9.62
CA GLY A 152 9.42 -4.20 8.26
C GLY A 152 8.62 -3.27 7.37
N ARG A 153 9.01 -3.26 6.09
CA ARG A 153 8.38 -2.47 5.03
C ARG A 153 7.68 -3.40 4.05
N PHE A 154 6.37 -3.24 3.91
CA PHE A 154 5.52 -4.13 3.13
C PHE A 154 4.75 -3.36 2.07
N VAL A 155 4.69 -3.88 0.85
CA VAL A 155 3.72 -3.39 -0.14
C VAL A 155 2.44 -4.16 0.06
N ALA A 156 1.44 -3.51 0.64
CA ALA A 156 0.19 -4.16 1.02
C ALA A 156 -0.90 -3.94 -0.04
N GLU A 157 -1.77 -4.93 -0.18
CA GLU A 157 -2.89 -4.90 -1.14
C GLU A 157 -4.20 -5.38 -0.50
N MET A 158 -5.32 -4.87 -1.03
CA MET A 158 -6.65 -5.36 -0.64
C MET A 158 -6.85 -6.78 -1.19
N GLY A 159 -7.41 -7.66 -0.38
CA GLY A 159 -7.82 -9.00 -0.78
C GLY A 159 -9.01 -9.50 0.02
N ARG A 160 -9.29 -10.80 -0.12
CA ARG A 160 -10.27 -11.52 0.71
C ARG A 160 -9.59 -12.62 1.47
N ASN A 161 -10.07 -12.90 2.68
CA ASN A 161 -9.65 -14.05 3.46
C ASN A 161 -10.46 -15.31 3.08
N ALA A 162 -10.14 -16.46 3.69
CA ALA A 162 -10.84 -17.74 3.41
C ALA A 162 -12.35 -17.73 3.73
N ARG A 163 -12.82 -16.76 4.54
CA ARG A 163 -14.25 -16.53 4.83
C ARG A 163 -14.92 -15.54 3.88
N GLY A 164 -14.19 -15.03 2.89
CA GLY A 164 -14.67 -14.03 1.94
C GLY A 164 -14.68 -12.60 2.47
N GLU A 165 -14.16 -12.34 3.67
CA GLU A 165 -14.12 -11.00 4.26
C GLU A 165 -12.98 -10.17 3.65
N ASP A 166 -13.20 -8.88 3.43
CA ASP A 166 -12.12 -8.00 2.95
C ASP A 166 -11.05 -7.82 4.02
N VAL A 167 -9.80 -7.98 3.60
CA VAL A 167 -8.60 -7.80 4.42
C VAL A 167 -7.53 -7.09 3.61
N VAL A 168 -6.58 -6.45 4.28
CA VAL A 168 -5.36 -5.95 3.64
C VAL A 168 -4.25 -6.95 3.93
N TRP A 169 -3.69 -7.58 2.91
CA TRP A 169 -2.54 -8.47 3.08
C TRP A 169 -1.27 -7.64 3.25
N VAL A 170 -0.58 -7.84 4.37
CA VAL A 170 0.63 -7.07 4.73
C VAL A 170 1.87 -7.93 4.48
N ASP A 171 1.91 -9.14 5.03
CA ASP A 171 2.97 -10.11 4.76
C ASP A 171 2.29 -11.43 4.37
N TYR A 172 2.29 -11.73 3.06
CA TYR A 172 1.62 -12.91 2.53
C TYR A 172 2.27 -14.21 3.01
N ASP A 173 3.60 -14.28 3.03
CA ASP A 173 4.34 -15.49 3.38
C ASP A 173 4.18 -15.82 4.88
N ALA A 174 4.05 -14.79 5.71
CA ALA A 174 3.73 -14.93 7.14
C ALA A 174 2.22 -15.09 7.43
N ALA A 175 1.35 -15.05 6.42
CA ALA A 175 -0.11 -14.99 6.57
C ALA A 175 -0.61 -13.82 7.45
N VAL A 176 0.14 -12.71 7.50
CA VAL A 176 -0.22 -11.53 8.31
C VAL A 176 -1.07 -10.58 7.47
N SER A 177 -2.26 -10.29 7.98
CA SER A 177 -3.19 -9.33 7.38
C SER A 177 -3.62 -8.26 8.38
N MET A 178 -4.04 -7.12 7.86
CA MET A 178 -4.79 -6.11 8.59
C MET A 178 -6.27 -6.25 8.30
N HIS A 179 -7.08 -6.39 9.33
CA HIS A 179 -8.52 -6.61 9.19
C HIS A 179 -9.32 -6.03 10.35
N ARG A 180 -10.63 -5.98 10.18
CA ARG A 180 -11.58 -5.58 11.23
C ARG A 180 -11.38 -6.48 12.46
N VAL A 181 -11.45 -5.89 13.64
CA VAL A 181 -11.41 -6.62 14.91
C VAL A 181 -12.45 -7.73 14.95
N LEU A 182 -12.03 -8.92 15.36
CA LEU A 182 -12.89 -10.10 15.47
C LEU A 182 -13.65 -10.08 16.80
N THR A 183 -14.90 -10.54 16.77
CA THR A 183 -15.81 -10.56 17.94
C THR A 183 -16.51 -11.91 18.13
N THR A 184 -16.07 -12.91 17.36
CA THR A 184 -16.53 -14.31 17.35
C THR A 184 -16.30 -15.02 18.69
N ASN A 185 -15.25 -14.66 19.44
CA ASN A 185 -14.95 -15.18 20.76
C ASN A 185 -15.08 -14.08 21.85
N PRO A 186 -16.22 -14.00 22.57
CA PRO A 186 -16.43 -12.99 23.61
C PRO A 186 -15.41 -13.05 24.76
N ALA A 187 -14.84 -14.22 25.05
CA ALA A 187 -13.88 -14.40 26.13
C ALA A 187 -12.57 -13.63 25.88
N GLU A 188 -12.24 -13.35 24.62
CA GLU A 188 -11.04 -12.58 24.26
C GLU A 188 -11.21 -11.09 24.53
N ARG A 189 -12.45 -10.59 24.63
CA ARG A 189 -12.75 -9.18 24.97
C ARG A 189 -12.02 -8.17 24.06
N ARG A 190 -11.88 -8.48 22.76
CA ARG A 190 -11.09 -7.68 21.80
C ARG A 190 -11.52 -6.22 21.72
N LEU A 191 -12.83 -5.94 21.79
CA LEU A 191 -13.33 -4.56 21.79
C LEU A 191 -12.96 -3.80 23.06
N GLN A 192 -13.01 -4.46 24.22
CA GLN A 192 -12.61 -3.85 25.49
C GLN A 192 -11.10 -3.59 25.51
N ARG A 193 -10.29 -4.53 25.00
CA ARG A 193 -8.84 -4.35 24.83
C ARG A 193 -8.50 -3.13 23.98
N LEU A 194 -9.18 -2.95 22.84
CA LEU A 194 -9.01 -1.76 21.98
C LEU A 194 -9.39 -0.44 22.67
N ALA A 195 -10.27 -0.49 23.68
CA ALA A 195 -10.74 0.69 24.39
C ALA A 195 -9.83 1.09 25.57
N THR A 196 -8.87 0.26 25.97
CA THR A 196 -7.94 0.58 27.06
C THR A 196 -6.72 1.36 26.54
N PRO A 197 -6.04 2.14 27.39
CA PRO A 197 -4.76 2.76 27.05
C PRO A 197 -3.56 1.80 27.22
N SER A 198 -3.78 0.58 27.69
CA SER A 198 -2.71 -0.37 28.04
C SER A 198 -2.26 -1.16 26.81
N VAL A 199 -1.04 -0.93 26.34
CA VAL A 199 -0.44 -1.67 25.21
C VAL A 199 -0.43 -3.18 25.45
N ALA A 200 -0.32 -3.63 26.69
CA ALA A 200 -0.37 -5.05 27.03
C ALA A 200 -1.75 -5.67 26.73
N ASP A 201 -2.84 -4.90 26.89
CA ASP A 201 -4.19 -5.38 26.55
C ASP A 201 -4.34 -5.58 25.04
N ASN A 202 -3.59 -4.82 24.24
CA ASN A 202 -3.60 -4.89 22.78
C ASN A 202 -2.84 -6.09 22.19
N ARG A 203 -2.26 -6.97 23.01
CA ARG A 203 -1.54 -8.18 22.58
C ARG A 203 -2.42 -9.41 22.70
N ILE A 204 -2.88 -9.93 21.56
CA ILE A 204 -3.81 -11.07 21.55
C ILE A 204 -3.85 -11.86 20.24
N SER A 205 -3.48 -11.27 19.11
CA SER A 205 -3.62 -11.92 17.81
C SER A 205 -2.53 -12.97 17.56
N TYR A 206 -2.65 -13.71 16.47
CA TYR A 206 -1.63 -14.62 15.95
C TYR A 206 -0.56 -13.91 15.11
N GLY A 207 -0.69 -12.59 14.95
CA GLY A 207 0.20 -11.74 14.17
C GLY A 207 -0.56 -10.71 13.35
N CYS A 208 -1.84 -10.96 13.04
CA CYS A 208 -2.67 -10.04 12.27
C CYS A 208 -2.91 -8.72 13.03
N ILE A 209 -3.07 -7.63 12.27
CA ILE A 209 -3.31 -6.29 12.78
C ILE A 209 -4.83 -6.06 12.81
N ASN A 210 -5.43 -6.12 13.99
CA ASN A 210 -6.87 -5.95 14.15
C ASN A 210 -7.19 -4.46 14.39
N VAL A 211 -8.07 -3.89 13.56
CA VAL A 211 -8.45 -2.48 13.64
C VAL A 211 -9.94 -2.29 13.97
N PRO A 212 -10.35 -1.16 14.58
CA PRO A 212 -11.76 -0.85 14.77
C PRO A 212 -12.55 -0.87 13.45
N VAL A 213 -13.73 -1.48 13.44
CA VAL A 213 -14.57 -1.65 12.23
C VAL A 213 -14.79 -0.33 11.48
N ARG A 214 -15.15 0.73 12.21
CA ARG A 214 -15.37 2.05 11.61
C ARG A 214 -14.10 2.60 10.97
N PHE A 215 -12.95 2.43 11.61
CA PHE A 215 -11.67 2.91 11.09
C PHE A 215 -11.28 2.14 9.82
N PHE A 216 -11.45 0.81 9.81
CA PHE A 216 -11.21 0.01 8.61
C PHE A 216 -12.08 0.48 7.45
N ASN A 217 -13.39 0.63 7.66
CA ASN A 217 -14.32 0.94 6.59
C ASN A 217 -14.19 2.38 6.07
N THR A 218 -13.73 3.32 6.89
CA THR A 218 -13.66 4.76 6.53
C THR A 218 -12.28 5.24 6.13
N GLN A 219 -11.21 4.56 6.57
CA GLN A 219 -9.83 4.96 6.32
C GLN A 219 -9.06 3.90 5.52
N ILE A 220 -9.07 2.65 5.96
CA ILE A 220 -8.25 1.59 5.36
C ILE A 220 -8.84 1.13 4.02
N SER A 221 -10.08 0.64 4.01
CA SER A 221 -10.69 0.08 2.80
C SER A 221 -10.71 1.08 1.63
N PRO A 222 -11.10 2.35 1.81
CA PRO A 222 -11.04 3.35 0.73
C PRO A 222 -9.63 3.67 0.23
N LEU A 223 -8.61 3.55 1.09
CA LEU A 223 -7.21 3.76 0.71
C LEU A 223 -6.76 2.69 -0.28
N PHE A 224 -6.97 1.43 0.09
CA PHE A 224 -6.53 0.26 -0.68
C PHE A 224 -7.45 -0.09 -1.86
N ALA A 225 -8.66 0.48 -1.92
CA ALA A 225 -9.55 0.36 -3.08
C ALA A 225 -9.07 1.15 -4.30
N LYS A 226 -8.26 2.20 -4.09
CA LYS A 226 -7.78 3.10 -5.16
C LYS A 226 -6.39 2.76 -5.66
N THR A 227 -5.57 2.17 -4.79
CA THR A 227 -4.15 1.90 -5.04
C THR A 227 -3.61 0.94 -3.99
N ASN A 228 -2.45 0.35 -4.24
CA ASN A 228 -1.64 -0.25 -3.17
C ASN A 228 -1.05 0.86 -2.28
N ALA A 229 -0.73 0.51 -1.04
CA ALA A 229 -0.04 1.39 -0.10
C ALA A 229 1.13 0.65 0.55
N VAL A 230 2.12 1.40 1.03
CA VAL A 230 3.25 0.83 1.78
C VAL A 230 2.88 0.82 3.26
N VAL A 231 3.05 -0.31 3.94
CA VAL A 231 2.86 -0.47 5.38
C VAL A 231 4.24 -0.61 6.03
N TYR A 232 4.56 0.29 6.94
CA TYR A 232 5.76 0.24 7.76
C TYR A 232 5.38 -0.21 9.15
N VAL A 233 5.84 -1.38 9.56
CA VAL A 233 5.63 -1.90 10.91
C VAL A 233 6.89 -1.63 11.73
N LEU A 234 6.80 -0.74 12.72
CA LEU A 234 7.93 -0.31 13.53
C LEU A 234 8.38 -1.40 14.50
N PRO A 235 9.69 -1.60 14.70
CA PRO A 235 10.19 -2.63 15.60
C PRO A 235 9.91 -2.33 17.07
N GLU A 236 9.93 -3.38 17.88
CA GLU A 236 9.77 -3.32 19.33
C GLU A 236 10.88 -4.02 20.12
N THR A 237 11.74 -4.80 19.44
CA THR A 237 12.95 -5.38 20.04
C THR A 237 14.22 -4.80 19.41
N ARG A 238 14.19 -4.48 18.11
CA ARG A 238 15.25 -3.79 17.37
C ARG A 238 15.02 -2.27 17.32
N SER A 239 16.04 -1.54 16.87
CA SER A 239 15.92 -0.11 16.53
C SER A 239 15.32 0.07 15.13
N THR A 240 14.70 1.23 14.89
CA THR A 240 14.23 1.66 13.55
C THR A 240 15.36 1.59 12.52
N ARG A 241 16.57 2.00 12.90
CA ARG A 241 17.77 1.95 12.06
C ARG A 241 18.14 0.54 11.61
N GLU A 242 18.04 -0.46 12.49
CA GLU A 242 18.35 -1.85 12.14
C GLU A 242 17.35 -2.43 11.13
N VAL A 243 16.08 -2.04 11.20
CA VAL A 243 15.02 -2.58 10.32
C VAL A 243 14.91 -1.83 9.00
N PHE A 244 15.07 -0.51 9.01
CA PHE A 244 14.84 0.35 7.85
C PHE A 244 16.11 0.98 7.26
N GLY A 245 17.27 0.76 7.90
CA GLY A 245 18.57 1.24 7.45
C GLY A 245 19.03 2.55 8.09
N ALA A 246 20.31 2.90 7.86
CA ALA A 246 20.98 4.06 8.43
C ALA A 246 20.29 5.41 8.15
N GLN A 247 19.56 5.50 7.03
CA GLN A 247 18.92 6.72 6.55
C GLN A 247 17.70 7.16 7.34
N VAL A 248 17.16 6.30 8.22
CA VAL A 248 16.08 6.70 9.13
C VAL A 248 16.58 7.74 10.14
N SER A 249 17.90 7.91 10.30
CA SER A 249 18.47 9.05 11.02
C SER A 249 18.94 10.15 10.08
N ALA A 250 18.68 11.40 10.47
CA ALA A 250 18.83 12.61 9.65
C ALA A 250 20.09 12.67 8.77
N ASP A 251 19.87 13.20 7.55
CA ASP A 251 20.81 13.63 6.52
C ASP A 251 21.73 12.54 5.92
N ASP A 252 21.27 11.84 4.87
CA ASP A 252 22.09 11.56 3.68
C ASP A 252 21.30 10.88 2.54
N ALA A 253 21.67 11.22 1.30
CA ALA A 253 21.05 10.77 0.04
C ALA A 253 21.20 9.25 -0.26
N PRO A 254 20.32 8.63 -1.07
CA PRO A 254 20.19 7.17 -1.16
C PRO A 254 21.21 6.47 -2.08
N PRO A 255 21.72 5.27 -1.70
CA PRO A 255 22.25 4.30 -2.65
C PRO A 255 21.17 3.32 -3.14
N ALA A 256 21.47 2.69 -4.28
CA ALA A 256 20.55 2.02 -5.18
C ALA A 256 19.86 0.74 -4.65
N LEU A 257 18.65 0.52 -5.17
CA LEU A 257 17.78 -0.64 -4.98
C LEU A 257 18.49 -1.99 -5.19
N ALA A 258 18.51 -2.83 -4.14
CA ALA A 258 18.67 -4.27 -4.30
C ALA A 258 17.37 -4.86 -4.88
N LYS A 259 17.51 -5.57 -6.01
CA LYS A 259 16.42 -6.29 -6.67
C LYS A 259 16.13 -7.55 -5.86
N HIS A 260 14.94 -7.65 -5.26
CA HIS A 260 14.39 -8.95 -4.90
C HIS A 260 13.64 -9.52 -6.10
N SER A 261 14.11 -10.68 -6.53
CA SER A 261 13.59 -11.46 -7.65
C SER A 261 12.09 -11.69 -7.50
N GLY A 262 11.35 -11.32 -8.55
CA GLY A 262 9.93 -11.61 -8.63
C GLY A 262 9.67 -13.11 -8.60
N HIS A 263 8.89 -13.54 -7.61
CA HIS A 263 8.16 -14.79 -7.73
C HIS A 263 6.84 -14.51 -8.43
N THR A 264 6.70 -15.12 -9.60
CA THR A 264 5.48 -15.21 -10.40
C THR A 264 4.31 -15.64 -9.51
N ARG A 265 3.25 -14.84 -9.53
CA ARG A 265 1.98 -15.07 -8.80
C ARG A 265 1.33 -16.36 -9.33
N VAL A 266 1.64 -17.49 -8.70
CA VAL A 266 0.75 -18.66 -8.73
C VAL A 266 -0.43 -18.30 -7.85
N ALA A 267 -1.65 -18.67 -8.25
CA ALA A 267 -2.84 -18.58 -7.41
C ALA A 267 -2.66 -19.52 -6.20
N LEU A 268 -1.90 -19.08 -5.20
CA LEU A 268 -1.72 -19.76 -3.93
C LEU A 268 -3.01 -19.62 -3.13
N ALA A 269 -3.34 -20.69 -2.41
CA ALA A 269 -4.50 -20.74 -1.53
C ALA A 269 -4.50 -19.53 -0.58
N THR A 270 -5.68 -18.95 -0.35
CA THR A 270 -5.82 -17.85 0.61
C THR A 270 -5.34 -18.29 1.99
N PRO A 271 -4.41 -17.56 2.64
CA PRO A 271 -3.91 -17.93 3.95
C PRO A 271 -5.03 -18.08 4.98
N PRO A 272 -4.87 -18.97 5.99
CA PRO A 272 -5.87 -19.17 7.02
C PRO A 272 -6.10 -17.86 7.79
N ALA A 273 -7.38 -17.49 7.96
CA ALA A 273 -7.75 -16.30 8.71
C ALA A 273 -7.82 -16.62 10.21
N GLU A 274 -7.37 -15.71 11.06
CA GLU A 274 -7.71 -15.73 12.49
C GLU A 274 -9.23 -15.81 12.65
N HIS A 275 -9.71 -16.71 13.50
CA HIS A 275 -11.13 -16.95 13.76
C HIS A 275 -11.63 -16.19 14.97
#